data_AF-A0AA36MGP0-F1
#
_entry.id   AF-A0AA36MGP0-F1
#
_cell.length_a   1.000
_cell.length_b   1.000
_cell.length_c   1.000
_cell.angle_alpha   90.00
_cell.angle_beta   90.00
_cell.angle_gamma   90.00
#
_symmetry.space_group_name_H-M   'P 1'
#
loop_
_entity.id
_entity.type
_entity.pdbx_description
1 polymer ?
#
loop_
_entity_poly.entity_id
_entity_poly.type
_entity_poly.pdbx_seq_one_letter_code
_entity_poly.pdbx_strand_id
1 'polypeptide(L)'
;MVFSFRVHSQVMERLSSAIDTLVDDTCNGLLKPKHIRAAAKECGLKLDRSEADAAVTRLVTLFRTKFRSGIDEIVRESKIEEKLANLEVLAASCKAKCEELGVTDGYRPLGVEEDLEGHIYPIVSAYQEALTNKNAELEHDIERTRDELKQANGRVNLLAKKAEALMADKDESLP
;
A
#
# COMPACT_ATOMS: atom_id res chain seq x y z
N MET A 1 14.31 1.07 -30.76
CA MET A 1 13.34 2.17 -30.52
C MET A 1 12.45 1.76 -29.37
N VAL A 2 12.74 2.21 -28.16
CA VAL A 2 11.86 1.98 -27.00
C VAL A 2 10.93 3.18 -26.92
N PHE A 3 9.69 3.01 -27.36
CA PHE A 3 8.64 4.00 -27.12
C PHE A 3 8.35 4.00 -25.61
N SER A 4 8.93 4.97 -24.91
CA SER A 4 8.51 5.32 -23.56
C SER A 4 7.13 5.95 -23.67
N PHE A 5 6.08 5.13 -23.55
CA PHE A 5 4.72 5.61 -23.31
C PHE A 5 4.72 6.24 -21.91
N ARG A 6 5.08 7.53 -21.82
CA ARG A 6 4.77 8.33 -20.65
C ARG A 6 3.25 8.52 -20.64
N VAL A 7 2.55 7.67 -19.90
CA VAL A 7 1.22 8.00 -19.41
C VAL A 7 1.42 9.19 -18.48
N HIS A 8 1.25 10.41 -19.01
CA HIS A 8 1.28 11.60 -18.18
C HIS A 8 -0.02 11.58 -17.36
N SER A 9 0.12 11.44 -16.04
CA SER A 9 -1.01 11.57 -15.13
C SER A 9 -1.69 12.93 -15.36
N GLN A 10 -3.02 12.97 -15.40
CA GLN A 10 -3.79 14.21 -15.51
C GLN A 10 -3.42 15.19 -14.37
N VAL A 11 -3.02 14.66 -13.22
CA VAL A 11 -2.54 15.44 -12.08
C VAL A 11 -1.19 16.11 -12.36
N MET A 12 -0.30 15.42 -13.08
CA MET A 12 1.01 15.97 -13.47
C MET A 12 0.86 17.07 -14.52
N GLU A 13 -0.07 16.93 -15.47
CA GLU A 13 -0.37 18.01 -16.43
C GLU A 13 -0.85 19.29 -15.72
N ARG A 14 -1.73 19.14 -14.72
CA ARG A 14 -2.20 20.25 -13.89
C ARG A 14 -1.07 20.89 -13.08
N LEU A 15 -0.18 20.08 -12.52
CA LEU A 15 0.99 20.58 -11.78
C LEU A 15 1.94 21.34 -12.70
N SER A 16 2.26 20.81 -13.88
CA SER A 16 3.08 21.49 -14.90
C SER A 16 2.47 22.83 -15.31
N SER A 17 1.16 22.86 -15.55
CA SER A 17 0.46 24.10 -15.92
C SER A 17 0.50 25.15 -14.81
N ALA A 18 0.32 24.75 -13.55
CA ALA A 18 0.44 25.66 -12.41
C ALA A 18 1.86 26.22 -12.26
N ILE A 19 2.88 25.39 -12.48
CA ILE A 19 4.29 25.82 -12.46
C ILE A 19 4.56 26.82 -13.60
N ASP A 20 4.16 26.50 -14.83
CA ASP A 20 4.35 27.40 -15.97
C ASP A 20 3.64 28.74 -15.75
N THR A 21 2.43 28.74 -15.17
CA THR A 21 1.70 29.97 -14.80
C THR A 21 2.47 30.80 -13.77
N LEU A 22 3.00 30.18 -12.72
CA LEU A 22 3.79 30.86 -11.69
C LEU A 22 5.07 31.48 -12.28
N VAL A 23 5.73 30.76 -13.18
CA VAL A 23 6.94 31.24 -13.88
C VAL A 23 6.60 32.45 -14.73
N ASP A 24 5.50 32.39 -15.48
CA ASP A 24 5.07 33.47 -16.35
C ASP A 24 4.66 34.71 -15.57
N ASP A 25 3.90 34.56 -14.48
CA ASP A 25 3.54 35.66 -13.58
C ASP A 25 4.78 36.33 -12.96
N THR A 26 5.77 35.52 -12.55
CA THR A 26 7.03 36.02 -12.02
C THR A 26 7.82 36.77 -13.09
N CYS A 27 7.92 36.22 -14.31
CA CYS A 27 8.57 36.87 -15.44
C CYS A 27 7.88 38.20 -15.81
N ASN A 28 6.55 38.24 -15.82
CA ASN A 28 5.76 39.45 -16.05
C ASN A 28 6.00 40.52 -14.97
N GLY A 29 6.17 40.11 -13.71
CA GLY A 29 6.58 41.00 -12.63
C GLY A 29 7.96 41.61 -12.84
N LEU A 30 8.90 40.83 -13.38
CA LEU A 30 10.28 41.23 -13.68
C LEU A 30 10.40 42.10 -14.94
N LEU A 31 9.43 42.05 -15.87
CA LEU A 31 9.37 42.82 -17.12
C LEU A 31 9.14 44.33 -16.94
N LYS A 32 9.65 44.94 -15.86
CA LYS A 32 9.48 46.36 -15.55
C LYS A 32 10.84 47.09 -15.63
N PRO A 33 11.19 47.68 -16.80
CA PRO A 33 12.44 48.42 -17.03
C PRO A 33 12.65 49.61 -16.09
N LYS A 34 11.57 50.09 -15.46
CA LYS A 34 11.63 51.14 -14.43
C LYS A 34 12.43 50.70 -13.21
N HIS A 35 12.35 49.42 -12.80
CA HIS A 35 13.07 48.91 -11.62
C HIS A 35 14.57 48.79 -11.90
N ILE A 36 14.96 48.28 -13.07
CA ILE A 36 16.38 48.21 -13.45
C ILE A 36 16.99 49.60 -13.61
N ARG A 37 16.27 50.55 -14.21
CA ARG A 37 16.77 51.94 -14.31
C ARG A 37 16.87 52.64 -12.95
N ALA A 38 15.96 52.36 -12.03
CA ALA A 38 16.03 52.89 -10.66
C ALA A 38 17.26 52.33 -9.91
N ALA A 39 17.47 51.01 -9.95
CA ALA A 39 18.63 50.36 -9.34
C ALA A 39 19.95 50.83 -9.98
N ALA A 40 20.00 50.97 -11.30
CA ALA A 40 21.16 51.51 -12.00
C ALA A 40 21.53 52.92 -11.52
N LYS A 41 20.51 53.79 -11.35
CA LYS A 41 20.69 55.15 -10.86
C LYS A 41 21.25 55.17 -9.44
N GLU A 42 20.80 54.27 -8.56
CA GLU A 42 21.35 54.10 -7.21
C GLU A 42 22.81 53.64 -7.22
N CYS A 43 23.21 52.84 -8.22
CA CYS A 43 24.59 52.43 -8.46
C CYS A 43 25.44 53.47 -9.23
N GLY A 44 24.91 54.67 -9.51
CA GLY A 44 25.63 55.72 -10.25
C GLY A 44 25.70 55.50 -11.77
N LEU A 45 24.96 54.53 -12.31
CA LEU A 45 24.90 54.23 -13.74
C LEU A 45 23.68 54.91 -14.39
N LYS A 46 23.88 55.46 -15.59
CA LYS A 46 22.78 55.92 -16.46
C LYS A 46 22.56 54.89 -17.55
N LEU A 47 21.48 54.13 -17.40
CA LEU A 47 20.99 53.21 -18.42
C LEU A 47 19.96 53.93 -19.28
N ASP A 48 20.16 53.89 -20.60
CA ASP A 48 19.12 54.32 -21.52
C ASP A 48 17.93 53.32 -21.51
N ARG A 49 16.86 53.65 -22.22
CA ARG A 49 15.67 52.78 -22.25
C ARG A 49 15.94 51.46 -22.98
N SER A 50 16.73 51.50 -24.06
CA SER A 50 17.02 50.34 -24.91
C SER A 50 17.91 49.33 -24.17
N GLU A 51 18.95 49.82 -23.50
CA GLU A 51 19.87 49.03 -22.68
C GLU A 51 19.14 48.43 -21.47
N ALA A 52 18.23 49.18 -20.84
CA ALA A 52 17.41 48.67 -19.76
C ALA A 52 16.45 47.57 -20.24
N ASP A 53 15.80 47.75 -21.40
CA ASP A 53 14.91 46.76 -21.99
C ASP A 53 15.69 45.49 -22.38
N ALA A 54 16.90 45.62 -22.93
CA ALA A 54 17.79 44.50 -23.23
C ALA A 54 18.26 43.75 -21.96
N ALA A 55 18.60 44.50 -20.90
CA ALA A 55 19.00 43.92 -19.62
C ALA A 55 17.85 43.15 -18.94
N VAL A 56 16.64 43.72 -18.92
CA VAL A 56 15.43 43.05 -18.42
C VAL A 56 15.17 41.77 -19.21
N THR A 57 15.18 41.84 -20.54
CA THR A 57 14.92 40.68 -21.41
C THR A 57 15.91 39.56 -21.14
N ARG A 58 17.20 39.89 -21.01
CA ARG A 58 18.24 38.90 -20.68
C ARG A 58 18.04 38.30 -19.29
N LEU A 59 17.66 39.10 -18.30
CA LEU A 59 17.40 38.64 -16.94
C LEU A 59 16.20 37.67 -16.89
N VAL A 60 15.11 38.01 -17.57
CA VAL A 60 13.91 37.16 -17.67
C VAL A 60 14.23 35.83 -18.36
N THR A 61 14.95 35.86 -19.49
CA THR A 61 15.36 34.65 -20.19
C THR A 61 16.22 33.75 -19.30
N LEU A 62 17.23 34.31 -18.62
CA LEU A 62 18.08 33.55 -17.71
C LEU A 62 17.31 32.96 -16.53
N PHE A 63 16.40 33.73 -15.94
CA PHE A 63 15.53 33.27 -14.87
C PHE A 63 14.68 32.08 -15.35
N ARG A 64 14.00 32.21 -16.49
CA ARG A 64 13.12 31.18 -17.04
C ARG A 64 13.87 29.88 -17.31
N THR A 65 15.06 29.96 -17.92
CA THR A 65 15.88 28.77 -18.21
C THR A 65 16.37 28.10 -16.94
N LYS A 66 16.92 28.86 -15.98
CA LYS A 66 17.43 28.28 -14.72
C LYS A 66 16.31 27.69 -13.87
N PHE A 67 15.18 28.38 -13.80
CA PHE A 67 14.03 27.92 -13.02
C PHE A 67 13.48 26.61 -13.61
N ARG A 68 13.28 26.55 -14.93
CA ARG A 68 12.77 25.33 -15.58
C ARG A 68 13.71 24.14 -15.40
N SER A 69 15.02 24.36 -15.55
CA SER A 69 16.01 23.32 -15.28
C SER A 69 15.97 22.82 -13.83
N GLY A 70 15.77 23.71 -12.86
CA GLY A 70 15.66 23.33 -11.45
C GLY A 70 14.38 22.56 -11.14
N ILE A 71 13.26 22.93 -11.77
CA ILE A 71 12.02 22.17 -11.67
C ILE A 71 12.18 20.78 -12.26
N ASP A 72 12.77 20.65 -13.46
CA ASP A 72 12.99 19.35 -14.10
C ASP A 72 13.87 18.43 -13.23
N GLU A 73 14.88 19.00 -12.57
CA GLU A 73 15.71 18.28 -11.60
C GLU A 73 14.90 17.80 -10.40
N ILE A 74 14.09 18.67 -9.78
CA ILE A 74 13.21 18.31 -8.66
C ILE A 74 12.22 17.22 -9.08
N VAL A 75 11.58 17.35 -10.24
CA VAL A 75 10.62 16.36 -10.77
C VAL A 75 11.28 15.00 -10.91
N ARG A 76 12.48 14.96 -11.48
CA ARG A 76 13.26 13.73 -11.67
C ARG A 76 13.71 13.11 -10.34
N GLU A 77 14.29 13.90 -9.44
CA GLU A 77 14.85 13.39 -8.18
C GLU A 77 13.78 12.93 -7.21
N SER A 78 12.67 13.68 -7.11
CA SER A 78 11.55 13.33 -6.25
C SER A 78 10.73 12.15 -6.78
N LYS A 79 10.92 11.77 -8.05
CA LYS A 79 10.11 10.80 -8.80
C LYS A 79 8.62 11.12 -8.73
N ILE A 80 8.27 12.40 -8.77
CA ILE A 80 6.89 12.84 -8.57
C ILE A 80 5.94 12.33 -9.67
N GLU A 81 6.43 12.19 -10.91
CA GLU A 81 5.65 11.63 -12.03
C GLU A 81 5.18 10.21 -11.71
N GLU A 82 6.08 9.35 -11.21
CA GLU A 82 5.78 7.98 -10.80
C GLU A 82 4.81 7.94 -9.62
N LYS A 83 5.05 8.77 -8.59
CA LYS A 83 4.19 8.83 -7.41
C LYS A 83 2.77 9.29 -7.73
N LEU A 84 2.60 10.28 -8.59
CA LEU A 84 1.29 10.77 -9.01
C LEU A 84 0.56 9.74 -9.87
N ALA A 85 1.26 9.05 -10.78
CA ALA A 85 0.67 7.95 -11.55
C ALA A 85 0.22 6.80 -10.62
N ASN A 86 1.04 6.41 -9.66
CA ASN A 86 0.69 5.37 -8.68
C ASN A 86 -0.51 5.79 -7.81
N LEU A 87 -0.57 7.06 -7.41
CA LEU A 87 -1.68 7.59 -6.63
C LEU A 87 -3.00 7.57 -7.42
N GLU A 88 -2.96 7.86 -8.72
CA GLU A 88 -4.12 7.81 -9.61
C GLU A 88 -4.68 6.39 -9.74
N VAL A 89 -3.79 5.40 -9.90
CA VAL A 89 -4.16 3.98 -9.91
C VAL A 89 -4.75 3.56 -8.56
N LEU A 90 -4.12 3.95 -7.45
CA LEU A 90 -4.59 3.63 -6.11
C LEU A 90 -5.97 4.26 -5.85
N ALA A 91 -6.16 5.53 -6.20
CA ALA A 91 -7.42 6.24 -6.04
C ALA A 91 -8.55 5.57 -6.84
N ALA A 92 -8.28 5.16 -8.08
CA ALA A 92 -9.25 4.42 -8.90
C ALA A 92 -9.60 3.06 -8.28
N SER A 93 -8.60 2.31 -7.80
CA SER A 93 -8.81 1.02 -7.13
C SER A 93 -9.61 1.16 -5.84
N CYS A 94 -9.28 2.15 -5.00
CA CYS A 94 -10.02 2.45 -3.78
C CYS A 94 -11.46 2.85 -4.08
N LYS A 95 -11.70 3.70 -5.09
CA LYS A 95 -13.04 4.10 -5.50
C LYS A 95 -13.89 2.89 -5.91
N ALA A 96 -13.35 2.03 -6.79
CA ALA A 96 -14.04 0.81 -7.22
C ALA A 96 -14.38 -0.11 -6.04
N LYS A 97 -13.44 -0.27 -5.09
CA LYS A 97 -13.67 -1.10 -3.90
C LYS A 97 -14.69 -0.49 -2.93
N CYS A 98 -14.68 0.83 -2.75
CA CYS A 98 -15.67 1.52 -1.92
C CYS A 98 -17.08 1.38 -2.52
N GLU A 99 -17.21 1.52 -3.84
CA GLU A 99 -18.46 1.29 -4.57
C GLU A 99 -18.96 -0.17 -4.41
N GLU A 100 -18.07 -1.16 -4.51
CA GLU A 100 -18.40 -2.57 -4.27
C GLU A 100 -18.92 -2.83 -2.85
N LEU A 101 -18.30 -2.19 -1.86
CA LEU A 101 -18.62 -2.37 -0.44
C LEU A 101 -19.77 -1.47 0.05
N GLY A 102 -20.31 -0.59 -0.80
CA GLY A 102 -21.33 0.39 -0.43
C GLY A 102 -20.84 1.45 0.57
N VAL A 103 -19.52 1.65 0.66
CA VAL A 103 -18.88 2.61 1.57
C VAL A 103 -18.81 3.97 0.88
N THR A 104 -19.47 4.97 1.46
CA THR A 104 -19.59 6.33 0.89
C THR A 104 -18.54 7.30 1.42
N ASP A 105 -18.05 7.09 2.64
CA ASP A 105 -16.94 7.85 3.21
C ASP A 105 -15.64 7.09 3.00
N GLY A 106 -14.69 7.68 2.27
CA GLY A 106 -13.33 7.19 2.16
C GLY A 106 -12.65 7.24 3.52
N TYR A 107 -12.78 6.17 4.30
CA TYR A 107 -12.27 6.13 5.66
C TYR A 107 -10.80 5.71 5.70
N ARG A 108 -9.99 6.46 6.47
CA ARG A 108 -9.28 5.82 7.58
C ARG A 108 -8.95 6.82 8.70
N PRO A 109 -9.27 6.51 9.97
CA PRO A 109 -8.66 7.09 11.14
C PRO A 109 -7.24 6.55 11.19
N LEU A 110 -6.29 7.47 11.33
CA LEU A 110 -4.89 7.17 11.51
C LEU A 110 -4.71 6.77 12.97
N GLY A 111 -4.72 5.48 13.24
CA GLY A 111 -4.45 4.92 14.56
C GLY A 111 -3.67 3.62 14.45
N VAL A 112 -2.74 3.42 15.40
CA VAL A 112 -1.86 2.25 15.42
C VAL A 112 -2.67 0.95 15.49
N GLU A 113 -3.81 0.98 16.18
CA GLU A 113 -4.71 -0.15 16.36
C GLU A 113 -5.41 -0.52 15.04
N GLU A 114 -6.00 0.44 14.34
CA GLU A 114 -6.67 0.19 13.06
C GLU A 114 -5.69 -0.16 11.93
N ASP A 115 -4.47 0.38 11.95
CA ASP A 115 -3.39 0.01 11.02
C ASP A 115 -2.95 -1.45 11.22
N LEU A 116 -2.81 -1.88 12.47
CA LEU A 116 -2.43 -3.23 12.82
C LEU A 116 -3.55 -4.24 12.57
N GLU A 117 -4.80 -3.90 12.82
CA GLU A 117 -5.94 -4.82 12.66
C GLU A 117 -6.03 -5.40 11.24
N GLY A 118 -5.85 -4.55 10.21
CA GLY A 118 -5.85 -4.99 8.81
C GLY A 118 -4.74 -5.97 8.45
N HIS A 119 -3.54 -5.81 9.04
CA HIS A 119 -2.39 -6.68 8.78
C HIS A 119 -2.37 -7.94 9.67
N ILE A 120 -2.94 -7.86 10.88
CA ILE A 120 -3.01 -8.97 11.84
C ILE A 120 -4.14 -9.93 11.46
N TYR A 121 -5.23 -9.45 10.87
CA TYR A 121 -6.39 -10.28 10.54
C TYR A 121 -6.06 -11.52 9.68
N PRO A 122 -5.29 -11.43 8.57
CA PRO A 122 -4.89 -12.60 7.79
C PRO A 122 -4.09 -13.64 8.60
N ILE A 123 -3.22 -13.17 9.50
CA ILE A 123 -2.40 -14.03 10.37
C ILE A 123 -3.29 -14.77 11.37
N VAL A 124 -4.18 -14.03 12.05
CA VAL A 124 -5.11 -14.61 13.03
C VAL A 124 -6.08 -15.58 12.36
N SER A 125 -6.59 -15.25 11.17
CA SER A 125 -7.46 -16.13 10.39
C SER A 125 -6.77 -17.44 10.02
N ALA A 126 -5.51 -17.38 9.57
CA ALA A 126 -4.74 -18.57 9.23
C ALA A 126 -4.46 -19.46 10.46
N TYR A 127 -4.15 -18.85 11.61
CA TYR A 127 -4.02 -19.57 12.87
C TYR A 127 -5.32 -20.24 13.32
N GLN A 128 -6.44 -19.52 13.20
CA GLN A 128 -7.76 -20.04 13.53
C GLN A 128 -8.11 -21.26 12.66
N GLU A 129 -7.85 -21.19 11.36
CA GLU A 129 -8.07 -22.30 10.44
C GLU A 129 -7.19 -23.51 10.77
N ALA A 130 -5.89 -23.29 11.04
CA ALA A 130 -4.97 -24.35 11.43
C ALA A 130 -5.39 -25.03 12.75
N LEU A 131 -5.81 -24.26 13.75
CA LEU A 131 -6.32 -24.79 15.02
C LEU A 131 -7.62 -25.58 14.83
N THR A 132 -8.52 -25.09 13.99
CA THR A 132 -9.78 -25.77 13.68
C THR A 132 -9.51 -27.12 13.02
N ASN A 133 -8.61 -27.17 12.04
CA ASN A 133 -8.22 -28.42 11.38
C ASN A 133 -7.55 -29.39 12.35
N LYS A 134 -6.66 -28.92 13.23
CA LYS A 134 -6.03 -29.77 14.25
C LYS A 134 -7.00 -30.32 15.27
N ASN A 135 -8.01 -29.55 15.67
CA ASN A 135 -9.07 -30.05 16.54
C ASN A 135 -9.88 -31.16 15.87
N ALA A 136 -10.23 -31.00 14.59
CA ALA A 136 -10.95 -32.04 13.85
C ALA A 136 -10.13 -33.34 13.71
N GLU A 137 -8.81 -33.23 13.47
CA GLU A 137 -7.91 -34.38 13.46
C GLU A 137 -7.89 -35.11 14.83
N LEU A 138 -7.79 -34.35 15.92
CA LEU A 138 -7.79 -34.91 17.28
C LEU A 138 -9.11 -35.59 17.63
N GLU A 139 -10.25 -35.00 17.27
CA GLU A 139 -11.56 -35.63 17.46
C GLU A 139 -11.65 -36.96 16.72
N HIS A 140 -11.20 -37.00 15.47
CA HIS A 140 -11.18 -38.23 14.69
C HIS A 140 -10.27 -39.30 15.33
N ASP A 141 -9.07 -38.93 15.80
CA ASP A 141 -8.17 -39.85 16.48
C ASP A 141 -8.73 -40.38 17.80
N ILE A 142 -9.39 -39.53 18.59
CA ILE A 142 -10.09 -39.92 19.82
C ILE A 142 -11.19 -40.93 19.52
N GLU A 143 -12.02 -40.67 18.50
CA GLU A 143 -13.10 -41.56 18.09
C GLU A 143 -12.53 -42.94 17.69
N ARG A 144 -11.48 -42.96 16.86
CA ARG A 144 -10.79 -44.19 16.45
C ARG A 144 -10.26 -44.97 17.65
N THR A 145 -9.52 -44.32 18.54
CA THR A 145 -8.96 -44.97 19.73
C THR A 145 -10.05 -45.48 20.68
N ARG A 146 -11.19 -44.77 20.77
CA ARG A 146 -12.34 -45.20 21.57
C ARG A 146 -12.95 -46.50 21.02
N ASP A 147 -13.03 -46.64 19.71
CA ASP A 147 -13.54 -47.86 19.08
C ASP A 147 -12.56 -49.03 19.19
N GLU A 148 -11.26 -48.79 19.06
CA GLU A 148 -10.22 -49.79 19.35
C GLU A 148 -10.33 -50.30 20.80
N LEU A 149 -10.52 -49.40 21.77
CA LEU A 149 -10.71 -49.75 23.17
C LEU A 149 -11.97 -50.60 23.39
N LYS A 150 -13.10 -50.26 22.75
CA LYS A 150 -14.33 -51.07 22.82
C LYS A 150 -14.10 -52.47 22.28
N GLN A 151 -13.39 -52.62 21.15
CA GLN A 151 -13.07 -53.93 20.58
C GLN A 151 -12.16 -54.75 21.51
N ALA A 152 -11.11 -54.14 22.07
CA ALA A 152 -10.22 -54.78 23.02
C ALA A 152 -10.98 -55.26 24.27
N ASN A 153 -11.85 -54.41 24.84
CA ASN A 153 -12.69 -54.77 25.98
C ASN A 153 -13.63 -55.94 25.66
N GLY A 154 -14.23 -55.95 24.46
CA GLY A 154 -15.05 -57.07 23.98
C GLY A 154 -14.26 -58.39 23.93
N ARG A 155 -13.01 -58.36 23.45
CA ARG A 155 -12.12 -59.53 23.40
C ARG A 155 -11.76 -60.03 24.79
N VAL A 156 -11.44 -59.13 25.73
CA VAL A 156 -11.13 -59.48 27.13
C VAL A 156 -12.33 -60.16 27.79
N ASN A 157 -13.53 -59.59 27.65
CA ASN A 157 -14.76 -60.17 28.21
C ASN A 157 -15.07 -61.56 27.63
N LEU A 158 -14.84 -61.76 26.33
CA LEU A 158 -15.02 -63.08 25.71
C LEU A 158 -14.02 -64.11 26.26
N LEU A 159 -12.76 -63.72 26.43
CA LEU A 159 -11.73 -64.59 27.01
C LEU A 159 -12.05 -64.92 28.47
N ALA A 160 -12.49 -63.95 29.26
CA ALA A 160 -12.91 -64.18 30.64
C ALA A 160 -14.05 -65.22 30.73
N LYS A 161 -15.11 -65.06 29.93
CA LYS A 161 -16.21 -66.05 29.86
C LYS A 161 -15.74 -67.45 29.45
N LYS A 162 -14.82 -67.55 28.49
CA LYS A 162 -14.25 -68.85 28.08
C LYS A 162 -13.42 -69.48 29.20
N ALA A 163 -12.65 -68.68 29.93
CA ALA A 163 -11.86 -69.15 31.05
C ALA A 163 -12.76 -69.63 32.21
N GLU A 164 -13.82 -68.89 32.52
CA GLU A 164 -14.84 -69.29 33.51
C GLU A 164 -15.53 -70.60 33.12
N ALA A 165 -15.93 -70.76 31.85
CA ALA A 165 -16.54 -72.00 31.36
C ALA A 165 -15.58 -73.21 31.46
N LEU A 166 -14.31 -73.03 31.12
CA LEU A 166 -13.27 -74.07 31.25
C LEU A 166 -13.00 -74.48 32.71
N MET A 167 -13.18 -73.55 33.65
CA MET A 167 -13.04 -73.83 35.08
C MET A 167 -14.27 -74.59 35.62
N ALA A 168 -15.47 -74.24 35.15
CA ALA A 168 -16.71 -74.92 35.51
C ALA A 168 -16.76 -76.39 35.01
N ASP A 169 -16.32 -76.66 33.77
CA ASP A 169 -16.22 -78.03 33.22
C ASP A 169 -15.23 -78.93 34.00
N LYS A 170 -14.22 -78.32 34.65
CA LYS A 170 -13.24 -79.05 35.47
C LYS A 170 -13.76 -79.42 36.85
N ASP A 171 -14.72 -78.66 37.39
CA ASP A 171 -15.34 -78.96 38.69
C ASP A 171 -16.43 -80.06 38.57
N GLU A 172 -17.11 -80.18 37.42
CA GLU A 172 -18.10 -81.27 37.18
C GLU A 172 -17.47 -82.63 36.81
N SER A 173 -16.15 -82.69 36.57
CA SER A 173 -15.41 -83.91 36.18
C SER A 173 -14.55 -84.52 37.29
N LEU A 174 -14.66 -84.02 38.53
CA LEU A 174 -14.08 -84.65 39.72
C LEU A 174 -15.14 -85.52 40.40
N PRO A 175 -14.87 -86.83 40.66
CA PRO A 175 -15.79 -87.74 41.35
C PRO A 175 -16.02 -87.40 42.82
#